data_AF-A0A920QAK6-F1
#
_entry.id   AF-A0A920QAK6-F1
#
_cell.length_a   1.000
_cell.length_b   1.000
_cell.length_c   1.000
_cell.angle_alpha   90.00
_cell.angle_beta   90.00
_cell.angle_gamma   90.00
#
_symmetry.space_group_name_H-M   'P 1'
#
loop_
_entity.id
_entity.type
_entity.pdbx_description
1 polymer ?
#
loop_
_entity_poly.entity_id
_entity_poly.type
_entity_poly.pdbx_seq_one_letter_code
_entity_poly.pdbx_strand_id
1 'polypeptide(L)'
;MRFDLSKVLFICTANQTETIPPALLDRMEVIRLSGYITEEKLEIARKHLLPKQLKTHGLKKSQFSLPKVVLREIIDGYAREAGVRGLENNLKNC
;
A
#
# COMPACT_ATOMS: atom_id res chain seq x y z
N MET A 1 24.46 -7.60 -32.04
CA MET A 1 24.92 -6.77 -30.91
C MET A 1 24.57 -7.48 -29.62
N ARG A 2 25.53 -7.63 -28.69
CA ARG A 2 25.23 -8.11 -27.32
C ARG A 2 24.90 -6.87 -26.47
N PHE A 3 23.77 -6.91 -25.76
CA PHE A 3 23.38 -5.90 -24.78
C PHE A 3 23.74 -6.38 -23.39
N ASP A 4 24.40 -5.53 -22.60
CA ASP A 4 24.76 -5.81 -21.21
C ASP A 4 23.72 -5.18 -20.27
N LEU A 5 23.21 -6.00 -19.34
CA LEU A 5 22.24 -5.62 -18.32
C LEU A 5 22.82 -5.78 -16.89
N SER A 6 24.13 -5.98 -16.75
CA SER A 6 24.81 -6.19 -15.47
C SER A 6 24.60 -5.07 -14.44
N LYS A 7 24.31 -3.84 -14.90
CA LYS A 7 24.08 -2.65 -14.04
C LYS A 7 22.60 -2.28 -13.89
N VAL A 8 21.68 -3.17 -14.26
CA VAL A 8 20.24 -2.94 -14.13
C VAL A 8 19.73 -3.57 -12.84
N LEU A 9 18.97 -2.79 -12.05
CA LEU A 9 18.25 -3.31 -10.89
C LEU A 9 16.91 -3.88 -11.36
N PHE A 10 16.72 -5.19 -11.15
CA PHE A 10 15.45 -5.87 -11.42
C PHE A 10 14.64 -5.96 -10.13
N ILE A 11 13.39 -5.52 -10.18
CA ILE A 11 12.42 -5.67 -9.09
C ILE A 11 11.20 -6.38 -9.65
N CYS A 12 10.85 -7.51 -9.05
CA CYS A 12 9.66 -8.28 -9.40
C CYS A 12 8.70 -8.31 -8.20
N THR A 13 7.40 -8.29 -8.45
CA THR A 13 6.38 -8.42 -7.42
C THR A 13 5.50 -9.63 -7.72
N ALA A 14 5.10 -10.35 -6.67
CA ALA A 14 4.20 -11.50 -6.79
C ALA A 14 3.34 -11.62 -5.53
N ASN A 15 2.07 -11.98 -5.70
CA ASN A 15 1.17 -12.26 -4.57
C ASN A 15 1.39 -13.68 -4.01
N GLN A 16 1.77 -14.62 -4.88
CA GLN A 16 1.98 -16.04 -4.55
C GLN A 16 3.29 -16.51 -5.18
N THR A 17 4.26 -16.90 -4.35
CA THR A 17 5.58 -17.33 -4.80
C THR A 17 5.55 -18.68 -5.50
N GLU A 18 4.53 -19.49 -5.23
CA GLU A 18 4.39 -20.88 -5.68
C GLU A 18 4.04 -20.97 -7.17
N THR A 19 3.52 -19.88 -7.74
CA THR A 19 3.17 -19.79 -9.16
C THR A 19 4.35 -19.40 -10.05
N ILE A 20 5.47 -19.00 -9.44
CA ILE A 20 6.68 -18.56 -10.16
C ILE A 20 7.48 -19.80 -10.55
N PRO A 21 7.92 -19.92 -11.82
CA PRO A 21 8.81 -21.00 -12.24
C PRO A 21 10.07 -21.08 -11.36
N PRO A 22 10.46 -22.26 -10.86
CA PRO A 22 11.63 -22.41 -9.98
C PRO A 22 12.92 -21.82 -10.54
N ALA A 23 13.14 -21.97 -11.86
CA ALA A 23 14.32 -21.43 -12.54
C ALA A 23 14.45 -19.90 -12.49
N LEU A 24 13.35 -19.18 -12.32
CA LEU A 24 13.35 -17.72 -12.10
C LEU A 24 13.52 -17.40 -10.61
N LEU A 25 12.82 -18.15 -9.75
CA LEU A 25 12.86 -17.96 -8.30
C LEU A 25 14.28 -18.12 -7.74
N ASP A 26 15.03 -19.11 -8.23
CA ASP A 26 16.42 -19.37 -7.81
C ASP A 26 17.39 -18.22 -8.14
N ARG A 27 16.99 -17.28 -9.01
CA ARG A 27 17.78 -16.11 -9.42
C ARG A 27 17.33 -14.82 -8.74
N MET A 28 16.36 -14.89 -7.85
CA MET A 28 15.75 -13.75 -7.17
C MET A 28 15.99 -13.85 -5.67
N GLU A 29 16.16 -12.70 -5.02
CA GLU A 29 16.05 -12.61 -3.58
C GLU A 29 14.57 -12.40 -3.19
N VAL A 30 14.01 -13.30 -2.39
CA VAL A 30 12.60 -13.25 -2.01
C VAL A 30 12.43 -12.47 -0.72
N ILE A 31 11.82 -11.30 -0.82
CA ILE A 31 11.43 -10.49 0.34
C ILE A 31 9.91 -10.63 0.55
N ARG A 32 9.51 -11.23 1.69
CA ARG A 32 8.10 -11.39 2.05
C ARG A 32 7.60 -10.13 2.77
N LEU A 33 6.60 -9.48 2.18
CA LEU A 33 5.93 -8.34 2.79
C LEU A 33 4.65 -8.83 3.48
N SER A 34 4.60 -8.73 4.80
CA SER A 34 3.39 -9.03 5.57
C SER A 34 2.36 -7.91 5.43
N GLY A 35 1.09 -8.25 5.70
CA GLY A 35 0.04 -7.25 5.84
C GLY A 35 0.26 -6.33 7.03
N TYR A 36 -0.53 -5.27 7.09
CA TYR A 36 -0.47 -4.27 8.15
C TYR A 36 -1.43 -4.58 9.29
N ILE A 37 -0.98 -4.36 10.53
CA ILE A 37 -1.89 -4.32 11.68
C ILE A 37 -2.72 -3.03 11.68
N THR A 38 -3.83 -3.00 12.42
CA THR A 38 -4.75 -1.84 12.47
C THR A 38 -4.00 -0.53 12.80
N GLU A 39 -3.10 -0.56 13.78
CA GLU A 39 -2.30 0.59 14.19
C GLU A 39 -1.38 1.10 13.06
N GLU A 40 -0.79 0.19 12.27
CA GLU A 40 0.03 0.56 11.12
C GLU A 40 -0.82 1.18 10.02
N LYS A 41 -1.97 0.56 9.69
CA LYS A 41 -2.92 1.13 8.71
C LYS A 41 -3.37 2.52 9.10
N LEU A 42 -3.62 2.74 10.39
CA LEU A 42 -4.04 4.03 10.92
C LEU A 42 -2.95 5.08 10.74
N GLU A 43 -1.70 4.75 11.01
CA GLU A 43 -0.58 5.67 10.80
C GLU A 43 -0.31 5.91 9.31
N ILE A 44 -0.44 4.88 8.46
CA ILE A 44 -0.36 5.01 7.00
C ILE A 44 -1.47 5.94 6.48
N ALA A 45 -2.69 5.78 6.97
CA ALA A 45 -3.81 6.63 6.58
C ALA A 45 -3.57 8.09 6.93
N ARG A 46 -3.09 8.37 8.15
CA ARG A 46 -2.83 9.74 8.61
C ARG A 46 -1.64 10.41 7.93
N LYS A 47 -0.55 9.66 7.74
CA LYS A 47 0.71 10.21 7.20
C LYS A 47 0.71 10.29 5.67
N HIS A 48 0.02 9.37 5.00
CA HIS A 48 0.14 9.22 3.55
C HIS A 48 -1.21 9.31 2.82
N LEU A 49 -2.21 8.51 3.19
CA LEU A 49 -3.44 8.41 2.40
C LEU A 49 -4.30 9.67 2.48
N LEU A 50 -4.61 10.14 3.69
CA LEU A 50 -5.46 11.31 3.89
C LEU A 50 -4.84 12.59 3.28
N PRO A 51 -3.54 12.91 3.49
CA PRO A 51 -2.91 14.04 2.79
C PRO A 51 -2.93 13.90 1.26
N LYS A 52 -2.75 12.68 0.74
CA LYS A 52 -2.84 12.40 -0.70
C LYS A 52 -4.25 12.66 -1.22
N GLN A 53 -5.30 12.19 -0.53
CA GLN A 53 -6.69 12.42 -0.95
C GLN A 53 -7.09 13.90 -0.86
N LEU A 54 -6.68 14.60 0.20
CA LEU A 54 -6.89 16.05 0.32
C LEU A 54 -6.29 16.80 -0.87
N LYS A 55 -5.05 16.46 -1.26
CA LYS A 55 -4.38 17.05 -2.42
C LYS A 55 -5.14 16.77 -3.72
N THR A 56 -5.59 15.54 -3.93
CA THR A 56 -6.37 15.14 -5.12
C THR A 56 -7.69 15.91 -5.23
N HIS A 57 -8.35 16.19 -4.10
CA HIS A 57 -9.61 16.94 -4.05
C HIS A 57 -9.42 18.47 -3.94
N GLY A 58 -8.18 18.98 -3.94
CA GLY A 58 -7.89 20.41 -3.83
C GLY A 58 -8.21 21.01 -2.44
N LEU A 59 -8.32 20.18 -1.40
CA LEU A 59 -8.66 20.60 -0.05
C LEU A 59 -7.41 20.87 0.80
N LYS A 60 -7.47 21.92 1.62
CA LYS A 60 -6.50 22.19 2.68
C LYS A 60 -6.86 21.39 3.94
N LYS A 61 -5.85 21.07 4.76
CA LYS A 61 -6.05 20.41 6.07
C LYS A 61 -6.98 21.17 7.02
N SER A 62 -7.12 22.49 6.84
CA SER A 62 -8.05 23.31 7.62
C SER A 62 -9.51 23.17 7.18
N GLN A 63 -9.76 22.70 5.96
CA GLN A 63 -11.10 22.54 5.40
C GLN A 63 -11.68 21.16 5.70
N PHE A 64 -10.81 20.16 5.90
CA PHE A 64 -11.22 18.80 6.18
C PHE A 64 -10.21 18.09 7.07
N SER A 65 -10.72 17.45 8.12
CA SER A 65 -9.93 16.60 9.00
C SER A 65 -10.76 15.40 9.45
N LEU A 66 -10.13 14.23 9.49
CA LEU A 66 -10.73 13.03 10.04
C LEU A 66 -10.10 12.71 11.40
N PRO A 67 -10.90 12.64 12.48
CA PRO A 67 -10.42 12.19 13.79
C PRO A 67 -9.87 10.77 13.72
N LYS A 68 -8.87 10.47 14.57
CA LYS A 68 -8.25 9.15 14.66
C LYS A 68 -9.27 8.03 14.95
N VAL A 69 -10.30 8.33 15.75
CA VAL A 69 -11.37 7.38 16.09
C VAL A 69 -12.16 7.00 14.84
N VAL A 70 -12.53 7.97 14.00
CA VAL A 70 -13.28 7.71 12.75
C VAL A 70 -12.45 6.88 11.77
N LEU A 71 -11.15 7.18 11.64
CA LEU A 71 -10.25 6.37 10.81
C LEU A 71 -10.16 4.91 11.30
N ARG A 72 -10.15 4.69 12.62
CA ARG A 72 -10.14 3.34 13.19
C ARG A 72 -11.43 2.59 12.87
N GLU A 73 -12.59 3.22 13.03
CA GLU A 73 -13.88 2.64 12.66
C GLU A 73 -13.94 2.25 11.18
N ILE A 74 -13.39 3.08 10.28
CA ILE A 74 -13.31 2.76 8.86
C ILE A 74 -12.43 1.52 8.62
N ILE A 75 -11.30 1.42 9.31
CA ILE A 75 -10.37 0.28 9.18
C ILE A 75 -11.05 -1.01 9.63
N ASP A 76 -11.65 -1.01 10.82
CA ASP A 76 -12.23 -2.21 11.44
C ASP A 76 -13.55 -2.64 10.78
N GLY A 77 -14.34 -1.67 10.31
CA GLY A 77 -15.63 -1.89 9.66
C GLY A 77 -15.55 -2.18 8.16
N TYR A 78 -14.67 -1.49 7.43
CA TYR A 78 -14.74 -1.43 5.96
C TYR A 78 -13.43 -1.78 5.23
N ALA A 79 -12.31 -1.99 5.94
CA ALA A 79 -10.99 -2.27 5.32
C ALA A 79 -10.24 -3.44 5.98
N ARG A 80 -10.90 -4.61 6.07
CA ARG A 80 -10.36 -5.86 6.65
C ARG A 80 -9.34 -6.62 5.78
N GLU A 81 -8.87 -6.03 4.69
CA GLU A 81 -7.82 -6.62 3.85
C GLU A 81 -6.42 -6.52 4.47
N ALA A 82 -5.44 -7.27 4.00
CA ALA A 82 -4.07 -7.18 4.50
C ALA A 82 -3.39 -5.82 4.18
N GLY A 83 -3.80 -5.18 3.07
CA GLY A 83 -3.28 -3.91 2.59
C GLY A 83 -4.09 -2.69 3.02
N VAL A 84 -3.98 -1.61 2.24
CA VAL A 84 -4.66 -0.32 2.49
C VAL A 84 -5.42 0.21 1.26
N ARG A 85 -5.65 -0.60 0.23
CA ARG A 85 -6.39 -0.24 -0.98
C ARG A 85 -7.86 0.04 -0.69
N GLY A 86 -8.53 -0.85 0.06
CA GLY A 86 -9.90 -0.67 0.53
C GLY A 86 -10.02 0.56 1.42
N LEU A 87 -9.03 0.78 2.30
CA LEU A 87 -8.97 1.98 3.15
C LEU A 87 -8.83 3.25 2.29
N GLU A 88 -7.92 3.26 1.32
CA GLU A 88 -7.74 4.38 0.40
C GLU A 88 -9.01 4.68 -0.40
N ASN A 89 -9.71 3.65 -0.89
CA ASN A 89 -10.98 3.81 -1.61
C ASN A 89 -12.07 4.42 -0.73
N ASN A 90 -12.21 3.98 0.53
CA ASN A 90 -13.17 4.58 1.46
C ASN A 90 -12.85 6.06 1.70
N LEU A 91 -11.57 6.40 1.93
CA LEU A 91 -11.14 7.79 2.14
C LEU A 91 -11.30 8.67 0.89
N LYS A 92 -11.27 8.09 -0.31
CA LYS A 92 -11.50 8.82 -1.56
C LYS A 92 -12.97 9.19 -1.74
N ASN A 93 -13.89 8.38 -1.22
CA ASN A 93 -15.34 8.59 -1.35
C ASN A 93 -15.92 9.46 -0.23
N CYS A 94 -15.10 9.84 0.77
CA CYS A 94 -15.45 10.83 1.79
C CYS A 94 -15.34 12.25 1.21
#